data_AF-A0A232F257-F1
#
_entry.id   AF-A0A232F257-F1
#
_cell.length_a   1.000
_cell.length_b   1.000
_cell.length_c   1.000
_cell.angle_alpha   90.00
_cell.angle_beta   90.00
_cell.angle_gamma   90.00
#
_symmetry.space_group_name_H-M   'P 1'
#
loop_
_entity.id
_entity.type
_entity.pdbx_description
1 polymer ?
#
loop_
_entity_poly.entity_id
_entity_poly.type
_entity_poly.pdbx_seq_one_letter_code
_entity_poly.pdbx_strand_id
1 'polypeptide(L)'
;MSNKITGADEIYDVSAREKEVIEWKANRRLELRNLYLREKFNPNSPHVGHIFDPAVQRHYSTLFCKEQFFRPTVKSFLWNVVVLGGSMFFVGWRVKKFRDEKEHRFATGQVSYRDREWKFV
;
A
#
# COMPACT_ATOMS: atom_id res chain seq x y z
N MET A 1 -21.57 50.53 8.18
CA MET A 1 -20.68 50.81 7.03
C MET A 1 -20.05 49.49 6.61
N SER A 2 -20.46 49.00 5.44
CA SER A 2 -20.01 47.74 4.84
C SER A 2 -18.66 47.96 4.17
N ASN A 3 -17.60 47.39 4.73
CA ASN A 3 -16.32 47.28 4.02
C ASN A 3 -16.42 46.08 3.08
N LYS A 4 -16.71 46.37 1.80
CA LYS A 4 -16.56 45.40 0.72
C LYS A 4 -15.06 45.24 0.47
N ILE A 5 -14.51 44.12 0.92
CA ILE A 5 -13.19 43.64 0.54
C ILE A 5 -13.30 43.23 -0.93
N THR A 6 -12.53 43.90 -1.78
CA THR A 6 -12.66 43.86 -3.24
C THR A 6 -11.92 42.67 -3.85
N GLY A 7 -12.67 41.79 -4.51
CA GLY A 7 -12.31 41.17 -5.80
C GLY A 7 -11.33 39.98 -5.85
N ALA A 8 -10.43 39.79 -4.89
CA ALA A 8 -9.46 38.67 -4.93
C ALA A 8 -9.79 37.54 -3.95
N ASP A 9 -10.32 37.86 -2.76
CA ASP A 9 -10.72 36.87 -1.74
C ASP A 9 -12.05 36.16 -2.09
N GLU A 10 -12.83 36.67 -3.05
CA GLU A 10 -14.07 36.01 -3.53
C GLU A 10 -13.81 34.95 -4.62
N ILE A 11 -12.61 34.85 -5.18
CA ILE A 11 -12.28 33.86 -6.22
C ILE A 11 -12.10 32.46 -5.61
N TYR A 12 -11.80 32.38 -4.31
CA TYR A 12 -11.56 31.15 -3.58
C TYR A 12 -12.47 31.12 -2.35
N ASP A 13 -13.47 30.24 -2.33
CA ASP A 13 -14.33 29.95 -1.17
C ASP A 13 -13.55 29.23 -0.05
N VAL A 14 -12.47 29.84 0.44
CA VAL A 14 -11.50 29.20 1.32
C VAL A 14 -11.49 29.95 2.65
N SER A 15 -11.67 29.21 3.75
CA SER A 15 -11.63 29.79 5.08
C SER A 15 -10.26 30.41 5.37
N ALA A 16 -10.20 31.46 6.20
CA ALA A 16 -8.93 32.09 6.59
C ALA A 16 -7.90 31.09 7.12
N ARG A 17 -8.36 30.06 7.85
CA ARG A 17 -7.51 28.97 8.35
C ARG A 17 -6.98 28.08 7.23
N GLU A 18 -7.80 27.80 6.23
CA GLU A 18 -7.39 26.96 5.09
C GLU A 18 -6.39 27.70 4.21
N LYS A 19 -6.55 29.03 4.05
CA LYS A 19 -5.60 29.90 3.36
C LYS A 19 -4.22 29.83 4.03
N GLU A 20 -4.16 29.95 5.35
CA GLU A 20 -2.91 29.81 6.12
C GLU A 20 -2.24 28.43 5.88
N VAL A 21 -3.03 27.35 5.88
CA VAL A 21 -2.51 26.00 5.61
C VAL A 21 -1.97 25.86 4.18
N ILE A 22 -2.65 26.46 3.19
CA ILE A 22 -2.21 26.45 1.79
C ILE A 22 -0.90 27.23 1.65
N GLU A 23 -0.82 28.42 2.23
CA GLU A 23 0.38 29.25 2.23
C GLU A 23 1.55 28.52 2.92
N TRP A 24 1.31 27.89 4.07
CA TRP A 24 2.31 27.09 4.77
C TRP A 24 2.82 25.93 3.90
N LYS A 25 1.93 25.18 3.23
CA LYS A 25 2.32 24.10 2.32
C LYS A 25 3.10 24.60 1.11
N ALA A 26 2.70 25.75 0.56
CA ALA A 26 3.38 26.38 -0.57
C ALA A 26 4.80 26.80 -0.19
N ASN A 27 4.94 27.51 0.94
CA ASN A 27 6.23 27.91 1.50
C ASN A 27 7.12 26.69 1.75
N ARG A 28 6.58 25.64 2.37
CA ARG A 28 7.33 24.41 2.60
C ARG A 28 7.82 23.74 1.33
N ARG A 29 7.01 23.74 0.27
CA ARG A 29 7.39 23.20 -1.05
C ARG A 29 8.52 24.02 -1.69
N LEU A 30 8.44 25.34 -1.59
CA LEU A 30 9.47 26.25 -2.10
C LEU A 30 10.80 26.06 -1.35
N GLU A 31 10.78 25.95 -0.02
CA GLU A 31 11.95 25.64 0.78
C GLU A 31 12.64 24.36 0.33
N LEU A 32 11.90 23.25 0.24
CA LEU A 32 12.44 21.95 -0.15
C LEU A 32 12.97 21.96 -1.59
N ARG A 33 12.27 22.64 -2.51
CA ARG A 33 12.73 22.82 -3.88
C ARG A 33 14.05 23.60 -3.90
N ASN A 34 14.14 24.70 -3.16
CA ASN A 34 15.35 25.53 -3.13
C ASN A 34 16.53 24.76 -2.55
N LEU A 35 16.32 23.95 -1.51
CA LEU A 35 17.34 23.05 -0.96
C LEU A 35 17.84 22.05 -2.03
N TYR A 36 16.91 21.42 -2.76
CA TYR A 36 17.25 20.49 -3.83
C TYR A 36 18.02 21.16 -4.97
N LEU A 37 17.56 22.33 -5.45
CA LEU A 37 18.23 23.06 -6.52
C LEU A 37 19.63 23.53 -6.08
N ARG A 38 19.77 23.99 -4.83
CA ARG A 38 21.06 24.38 -4.26
C ARG A 38 22.06 23.24 -4.29
N GLU A 39 21.65 22.04 -3.88
CA GLU A 39 22.54 20.88 -3.86
C GLU A 39 22.83 20.37 -5.28
N LYS A 40 21.82 20.34 -6.15
CA LYS A 40 21.95 19.87 -7.54
C LYS A 40 22.91 20.72 -8.37
N PHE A 41 22.84 22.04 -8.22
CA PHE A 41 23.64 22.96 -9.01
C PHE A 41 24.94 23.39 -8.31
N ASN A 42 25.29 22.77 -7.18
CA ASN A 42 26.57 23.03 -6.52
C ASN A 42 27.71 22.31 -7.27
N PRO A 43 28.61 23.05 -7.96
CA PRO A 43 29.69 22.43 -8.73
C PRO A 43 30.77 21.80 -7.83
N ASN A 44 30.84 22.21 -6.55
CA ASN A 44 31.80 21.72 -5.58
C ASN A 44 31.21 20.63 -4.68
N SER A 45 30.01 20.12 -4.97
CA SER A 45 29.44 19.03 -4.19
C SER A 45 30.29 17.78 -4.37
N PRO A 46 30.75 17.14 -3.27
CA PRO A 46 31.51 15.90 -3.34
C PRO A 46 30.65 14.71 -3.78
N HIS A 47 29.33 14.89 -3.87
CA HIS A 47 28.38 13.84 -4.22
C HIS A 47 28.33 13.63 -5.73
N VAL A 48 29.22 12.78 -6.25
CA VAL A 48 29.16 12.30 -7.63
C VAL A 48 27.97 11.33 -7.78
N GLY A 49 26.80 11.85 -8.15
CA GLY A 49 25.62 11.02 -8.46
C GLY A 49 24.31 11.53 -7.86
N HIS A 50 23.73 10.75 -6.94
CA HIS A 50 22.39 11.00 -6.42
C HIS A 50 22.41 11.94 -5.21
N ILE A 51 21.46 12.87 -5.18
CA ILE A 51 21.22 13.75 -4.03
C ILE A 51 20.46 12.94 -2.98
N PHE A 52 20.97 12.94 -1.76
CA PHE A 52 20.33 12.27 -0.64
C PHE A 52 19.07 13.03 -0.20
N ASP A 53 17.92 12.36 -0.20
CA ASP A 53 16.67 12.89 0.34
C ASP A 53 16.34 12.22 1.69
N PRO A 54 16.37 12.98 2.82
CA PRO A 54 16.03 12.44 4.12
C PRO A 54 14.56 11.99 4.24
N ALA A 55 13.63 12.56 3.46
CA ALA A 55 12.23 12.14 3.50
C ALA A 55 12.05 10.74 2.90
N VAL A 56 12.72 10.48 1.78
CA VAL A 56 12.74 9.15 1.14
C VAL A 56 13.38 8.11 2.07
N GLN A 57 14.54 8.44 2.67
CA GLN A 57 15.20 7.54 3.61
C GLN A 57 14.29 7.21 4.81
N ARG A 58 13.61 8.20 5.40
CA ARG A 58 12.67 8.00 6.50
C ARG A 58 11.47 7.14 6.11
N HIS A 59 10.97 7.28 4.89
CA HIS A 59 9.90 6.43 4.40
C HIS A 59 10.35 4.97 4.36
N TYR A 60 11.51 4.69 3.74
CA TYR A 60 12.06 3.35 3.70
C TYR A 60 12.36 2.81 5.09
N SER A 61 13.00 3.59 5.97
CA SER A 61 13.27 3.13 7.34
C SER A 61 11.99 2.82 8.10
N THR A 62 10.93 3.60 7.91
CA THR A 62 9.62 3.33 8.51
C THR A 62 9.03 2.02 8.00
N LEU A 63 9.16 1.71 6.70
CA LEU A 63 8.69 0.44 6.13
C LEU A 63 9.42 -0.77 6.74
N PHE A 64 10.74 -0.68 6.89
CA PHE A 64 11.55 -1.75 7.48
C PHE A 64 11.32 -1.88 9.00
N CYS A 65 11.18 -0.77 9.71
CA CYS A 65 10.97 -0.74 11.15
C CYS A 65 9.51 -0.95 11.58
N LYS A 66 8.60 -1.33 10.66
CA LYS A 66 7.16 -1.55 10.98
C LYS A 66 6.93 -2.49 12.15
N GLU A 67 7.76 -3.51 12.30
CA GLU A 67 7.69 -4.47 13.39
C GLU A 67 7.84 -3.81 14.77
N GLN A 68 8.76 -2.83 14.89
CA GLN A 68 9.01 -2.13 16.15
C GLN A 68 7.80 -1.29 16.61
N PHE A 69 6.95 -0.88 15.68
CA PHE A 69 5.74 -0.08 15.95
C PHE A 69 4.46 -0.92 15.95
N PHE A 70 4.57 -2.25 15.80
CA PHE A 70 3.41 -3.13 15.77
C PHE A 70 2.70 -3.15 17.14
N ARG A 71 1.39 -2.92 17.12
CA ARG A 71 0.54 -3.03 18.31
C ARG A 71 -0.43 -4.21 18.15
N PRO A 72 -0.31 -5.27 18.96
CA PRO A 72 -1.21 -6.41 18.86
C PRO A 72 -2.63 -5.96 19.24
N THR A 73 -3.51 -5.93 18.25
CA THR A 73 -4.91 -5.54 18.41
C THR A 73 -5.78 -6.73 18.01
N VAL A 74 -6.89 -6.96 18.71
CA VAL A 74 -7.83 -8.07 18.41
C VAL A 74 -8.29 -8.04 16.95
N LYS A 75 -8.59 -6.84 16.42
CA LYS A 75 -8.93 -6.65 15.01
C LYS A 75 -7.84 -7.14 14.05
N SER A 76 -6.57 -6.81 14.33
CA SER A 76 -5.44 -7.22 13.50
C SER A 76 -5.23 -8.73 13.57
N PHE A 77 -5.38 -9.32 14.75
CA PHE A 77 -5.27 -10.76 14.92
C PHE A 77 -6.36 -11.51 14.15
N LEU A 78 -7.63 -11.10 14.30
CA LEU A 78 -8.75 -11.73 13.60
C LEU A 78 -8.58 -11.63 12.07
N TRP A 79 -8.12 -10.47 11.58
CA TRP A 79 -7.83 -10.30 10.16
C TRP A 79 -6.76 -11.27 9.66
N ASN A 80 -5.66 -11.42 10.41
CA ASN A 80 -4.60 -12.37 10.06
C ASN A 80 -5.10 -13.82 10.08
N VAL A 81 -5.91 -14.21 11.07
CA VAL A 81 -6.50 -15.55 11.14
C VAL A 81 -7.43 -15.82 9.96
N VAL A 82 -8.27 -14.86 9.59
CA VAL A 82 -9.19 -15.02 8.46
C VAL A 82 -8.42 -15.09 7.13
N VAL A 83 -7.42 -14.24 6.92
CA VAL A 83 -6.66 -14.22 5.67
C VAL A 83 -5.79 -15.48 5.54
N LEU A 84 -4.98 -15.80 6.55
CA LEU A 84 -4.07 -16.95 6.50
C LEU A 84 -4.81 -18.27 6.73
N GLY A 85 -5.54 -18.37 7.84
CA GLY A 85 -6.29 -19.57 8.18
C GLY A 85 -7.41 -19.86 7.18
N GLY A 86 -8.14 -18.82 6.73
CA GLY A 86 -9.20 -18.97 5.74
C GLY A 86 -8.68 -19.40 4.37
N SER A 87 -7.54 -18.86 3.91
CA SER A 87 -6.94 -19.30 2.63
C SER A 87 -6.46 -20.75 2.68
N MET A 88 -5.79 -21.15 3.77
CA MET A 88 -5.38 -22.55 3.95
C MET A 88 -6.58 -23.50 4.02
N PHE A 89 -7.61 -23.13 4.79
CA PHE A 89 -8.84 -23.91 4.88
C PHE A 89 -9.54 -24.05 3.52
N PHE A 90 -9.66 -22.94 2.78
CA PHE A 90 -10.29 -22.92 1.46
C PHE A 90 -9.58 -23.86 0.48
N VAL A 91 -8.24 -23.78 0.40
CA VAL A 91 -7.46 -24.67 -0.47
C VAL A 91 -7.64 -26.12 -0.04
N GLY A 92 -7.52 -26.43 1.25
CA GLY A 92 -7.69 -27.79 1.77
C GLY A 92 -9.08 -28.36 1.48
N TRP A 93 -10.13 -27.58 1.72
CA TRP A 93 -11.51 -27.96 1.43
C TRP A 93 -11.74 -28.23 -0.06
N ARG A 94 -11.21 -27.36 -0.95
CA ARG A 94 -11.33 -27.56 -2.39
C ARG A 94 -10.61 -28.85 -2.81
N VAL A 95 -9.38 -29.08 -2.35
CA VAL A 95 -8.63 -30.29 -2.68
C VAL A 95 -9.39 -31.54 -2.23
N LYS A 96 -9.93 -31.54 -1.00
CA LYS A 96 -10.74 -32.64 -0.49
C LYS A 96 -11.97 -32.89 -1.38
N LYS A 97 -12.76 -31.85 -1.63
CA LYS A 97 -13.97 -31.96 -2.47
C LYS A 97 -13.67 -32.52 -3.85
N PHE A 98 -12.58 -32.08 -4.48
CA PHE A 98 -12.17 -32.58 -5.79
C PHE A 98 -11.78 -34.07 -5.76
N ARG A 99 -11.12 -34.52 -4.68
CA ARG A 99 -10.76 -35.93 -4.49
C ARG A 99 -12.01 -36.79 -4.29
N ASP A 100 -12.90 -36.37 -3.41
CA ASP A 100 -14.14 -37.09 -3.10
C ASP A 100 -15.02 -37.23 -4.37
N GLU A 101 -15.15 -36.16 -5.17
CA GLU A 101 -15.87 -36.19 -6.45
C GLU A 101 -15.19 -37.11 -7.48
N LYS A 102 -13.85 -37.11 -7.54
CA LYS A 102 -13.08 -37.96 -8.46
C LYS A 102 -13.25 -39.44 -8.07
N GLU A 103 -13.12 -39.77 -6.79
CA GLU A 103 -13.31 -41.12 -6.26
C GLU A 103 -14.75 -41.61 -6.47
N HIS A 104 -15.75 -40.75 -6.23
CA HIS A 104 -17.15 -41.10 -6.45
C HIS A 104 -17.45 -41.46 -7.92
N ARG A 105 -16.92 -40.68 -8.88
CA ARG A 105 -17.04 -40.98 -10.31
C ARG A 105 -16.36 -42.29 -10.71
N PHE A 106 -15.28 -42.66 -10.04
CA PHE A 106 -14.59 -43.93 -10.27
C PHE A 106 -15.35 -45.13 -9.69
N ALA A 107 -15.92 -44.98 -8.49
CA ALA A 107 -16.69 -46.02 -7.81
C ALA A 107 -18.02 -46.33 -8.52
N THR A 108 -18.69 -45.30 -9.04
CA THR A 108 -19.96 -45.43 -9.79
C THR A 108 -19.78 -45.90 -11.23
N GLY A 109 -18.55 -46.03 -11.72
CA GLY A 109 -18.26 -46.44 -13.10
C GLY A 109 -18.59 -45.38 -14.15
N GLN A 110 -18.90 -44.14 -13.75
CA GLN A 110 -19.16 -43.03 -14.68
C GLN A 110 -17.95 -42.72 -15.57
N VAL A 111 -16.74 -43.04 -15.11
CA VAL A 111 -15.50 -42.91 -15.88
C VAL A 111 -14.93 -44.29 -16.18
N SER A 112 -14.80 -44.58 -17.49
CA SER A 112 -14.20 -45.84 -17.96
C SER A 112 -12.76 -45.97 -17.49
N TYR A 113 -12.26 -47.18 -17.28
CA TYR A 113 -10.87 -47.39 -16.85
C TYR A 113 -9.85 -46.81 -17.85
N ARG A 114 -10.20 -46.77 -19.14
CA ARG A 114 -9.37 -46.18 -20.19
C ARG A 114 -9.15 -44.68 -19.98
N ASP A 115 -10.16 -43.96 -19.52
CA ASP A 115 -10.18 -42.50 -19.40
C ASP A 115 -9.68 -41.99 -18.04
N ARG A 116 -9.25 -42.89 -17.14
CA ARG A 116 -8.68 -42.50 -15.85
C ARG A 116 -7.28 -41.90 -16.02
N GLU A 117 -7.11 -40.68 -15.52
CA GLU A 117 -5.81 -40.03 -15.37
C GLU A 117 -4.95 -40.80 -14.35
N TRP A 118 -3.63 -40.87 -14.59
CA TRP A 118 -2.62 -41.47 -13.69
C TRP A 118 -2.87 -42.95 -13.32
N LYS A 119 -3.32 -43.76 -14.28
CA LYS A 119 -3.54 -45.21 -14.09
C LYS A 119 -2.27 -46.07 -13.98
N PHE A 120 -1.09 -45.55 -14.33
CA PHE A 120 0.18 -46.29 -14.43
C PHE A 120 1.34 -45.62 -13.68
N VAL A 121 1.04 -44.67 -12.78
CA VAL A 121 2.02 -44.02 -11.91
C VAL A 121 1.81 -44.51 -10.49
#